data_AF-A0A9E1Y4L3-F1
#
_entry.id   AF-A0A9E1Y4L3-F1
#
_cell.length_a   1.000
_cell.length_b   1.000
_cell.length_c   1.000
_cell.angle_alpha   90.00
_cell.angle_beta   90.00
_cell.angle_gamma   90.00
#
_symmetry.space_group_name_H-M   'P 1'
#
loop_
_entity.id
_entity.type
_entity.pdbx_description
1 polymer ?
#
loop_
_entity_poly.entity_id
_entity_poly.type
_entity_poly.pdbx_seq_one_letter_code
_entity_poly.pdbx_strand_id
1 'polypeptide(L)'
;MKKYRLIIFLSLSLIFIDGCSMIKKFLPNKRDANEDISYELIENLSVAFNEGKLQALEEMIAIYNDTNQPFDVRMAAGKALAKTQHPTALNALSEIVGDASALDISFMIASIELLAEFKDDPRAADAMVNAMNNVEEKTNSLQMALVQNLNRVRTKDQVLALLDLYQVSKNNFNRTEKLLTETLGALGTDEVVPILTQISRDPNVNLGIRNRALEILGKKDPTQVADAFAELLNDPETNFEVREFALNTMKGIKEENLILALLNTYRSGKDEYYNMLNTLLEALGEFDDPAIRRAVKEVAMNNEYPL
;
A
#
# COMPACT_ATOMS: atom_id res chain seq x y z
N MET A 1 -10.72 38.08 -83.55
CA MET A 1 -11.61 38.74 -82.57
C MET A 1 -10.73 39.49 -81.58
N LYS A 2 -10.64 40.82 -81.69
CA LYS A 2 -11.08 41.81 -80.67
C LYS A 2 -10.41 41.61 -79.29
N LYS A 3 -9.71 42.54 -78.65
CA LYS A 3 -9.50 44.00 -78.79
C LYS A 3 -8.43 44.41 -77.75
N TYR A 4 -7.55 45.38 -78.09
CA TYR A 4 -7.03 46.53 -77.29
C TYR A 4 -6.47 46.31 -75.85
N ARG A 5 -5.52 47.05 -75.28
CA ARG A 5 -4.44 48.02 -75.61
C ARG A 5 -3.87 48.42 -74.22
N LEU A 6 -2.62 48.90 -74.20
CA LEU A 6 -1.95 49.71 -73.13
C LEU A 6 -1.63 49.00 -71.79
N ILE A 7 -0.34 48.74 -71.47
CA ILE A 7 0.65 49.62 -70.81
C ILE A 7 0.21 50.06 -69.40
N ILE A 8 0.99 49.69 -68.37
CA ILE A 8 1.49 50.58 -67.28
C ILE A 8 2.59 49.84 -66.48
N PHE A 9 3.62 50.62 -66.14
CA PHE A 9 4.86 50.31 -65.44
C PHE A 9 4.69 50.26 -63.90
N LEU A 10 5.64 49.59 -63.24
CA LEU A 10 6.17 49.85 -61.88
C LEU A 10 5.27 49.58 -60.65
N SER A 11 5.71 48.67 -59.77
CA SER A 11 6.10 49.01 -58.39
C SER A 11 6.50 47.77 -57.57
N LEU A 12 7.61 47.92 -56.85
CA LEU A 12 8.14 46.99 -55.85
C LEU A 12 7.14 46.73 -54.71
N SER A 13 7.09 45.50 -54.22
CA SER A 13 7.03 45.23 -52.77
C SER A 13 7.70 43.89 -52.47
N LEU A 14 8.95 43.97 -52.01
CA LEU A 14 9.62 42.93 -51.24
C LEU A 14 8.87 42.79 -49.91
N ILE A 15 8.12 41.71 -49.73
CA ILE A 15 7.64 41.31 -48.40
C ILE A 15 8.78 40.52 -47.76
N PHE A 16 9.58 41.22 -46.97
CA PHE A 16 10.42 40.58 -45.96
C PHE A 16 9.51 39.98 -44.90
N ILE A 17 9.59 38.66 -44.75
CA ILE A 17 9.09 37.94 -43.58
C ILE A 17 10.14 38.16 -42.50
N ASP A 18 9.86 39.03 -41.54
CA ASP A 18 10.47 38.98 -40.22
C ASP A 18 9.40 39.33 -39.19
N GLY A 19 9.01 38.30 -38.45
CA GLY A 19 7.97 38.36 -37.44
C GLY A 19 8.10 37.21 -36.46
N CYS A 20 9.31 36.95 -35.97
CA CYS A 20 9.53 36.20 -34.73
C CYS A 20 8.88 36.97 -33.58
N SER A 21 7.73 36.49 -33.10
CA SER A 21 7.10 37.04 -31.90
C SER A 21 7.93 36.68 -30.67
N MET A 22 8.19 37.71 -29.88
CA MET A 22 8.98 37.72 -28.66
C MET A 22 8.54 36.67 -27.64
N ILE A 23 9.42 35.70 -27.39
CA ILE A 23 9.53 35.00 -26.11
C ILE A 23 10.05 36.01 -25.08
N LYS A 24 9.16 36.63 -24.29
CA LYS A 24 9.56 37.32 -23.06
C LYS A 24 9.59 36.30 -21.92
N LYS A 25 10.77 35.74 -21.69
CA LYS A 25 11.15 35.13 -20.42
C LYS A 25 10.85 36.13 -19.29
N PHE A 26 9.95 35.77 -18.39
CA PHE A 26 9.81 36.41 -17.08
C PHE A 26 10.84 35.81 -16.11
N LEU A 27 12.11 35.75 -16.52
CA LEU A 27 13.23 35.36 -15.67
C LEU A 27 14.13 36.58 -15.51
N PRO A 28 14.27 37.15 -14.31
CA PRO A 28 15.28 38.16 -14.07
C PRO A 28 16.67 37.52 -14.23
N ASN A 29 17.44 38.07 -15.17
CA ASN A 29 18.85 37.75 -15.34
C ASN A 29 19.63 38.08 -14.05
N LYS A 30 20.43 37.10 -13.59
CA LYS A 30 21.52 37.18 -12.59
C LYS A 30 21.25 38.05 -11.35
N ARG A 31 21.00 37.42 -10.19
CA ARG A 31 21.21 38.03 -8.87
C ARG A 31 21.77 37.03 -7.86
N ASP A 32 22.58 37.58 -6.98
CA ASP A 32 23.46 36.92 -6.00
C ASP A 32 22.74 36.03 -4.99
N ALA A 33 23.55 35.20 -4.34
CA ALA A 33 23.19 34.16 -3.40
C ALA A 33 22.51 34.67 -2.12
N ASN A 34 21.49 33.88 -1.72
CA ASN A 34 20.84 33.77 -0.41
C ASN A 34 19.80 34.83 0.03
N GLU A 35 18.61 34.27 0.32
CA GLU A 35 17.59 34.71 1.29
C GLU A 35 16.65 35.85 0.86
N ASP A 36 15.58 35.47 0.13
CA ASP A 36 14.17 35.94 0.25
C ASP A 36 13.36 35.76 -1.05
N ILE A 37 14.04 35.58 -2.18
CA ILE A 37 13.42 35.60 -3.51
C ILE A 37 12.51 34.39 -3.78
N SER A 38 12.65 33.28 -3.05
CA SER A 38 11.94 32.05 -3.42
C SER A 38 10.54 31.89 -2.80
N TYR A 39 10.36 32.18 -1.50
CA TYR A 39 9.04 32.09 -0.87
C TYR A 39 8.11 33.19 -1.36
N GLU A 40 8.62 34.41 -1.47
CA GLU A 40 7.87 35.55 -2.00
C GLU A 40 7.47 35.30 -3.47
N LEU A 41 8.35 34.71 -4.28
CA LEU A 41 8.01 34.31 -5.65
C LEU A 41 6.87 33.28 -5.67
N ILE A 42 6.94 32.23 -4.85
CA ILE A 42 5.90 31.20 -4.80
C ILE A 42 4.56 31.77 -4.33
N GLU A 43 4.57 32.68 -3.37
CA GLU A 43 3.36 33.39 -2.93
C GLU A 43 2.79 34.26 -4.05
N ASN A 44 3.63 35.03 -4.74
CA ASN A 44 3.23 35.84 -5.89
C ASN A 44 2.66 34.98 -7.03
N LEU A 45 3.25 33.81 -7.30
CA LEU A 45 2.73 32.85 -8.28
C LEU A 45 1.38 32.27 -7.83
N SER A 46 1.21 31.98 -6.53
CA SER A 46 -0.06 31.50 -5.98
C SER A 46 -1.17 32.56 -6.15
N VAL A 47 -0.87 33.83 -5.84
CA VAL A 47 -1.79 34.96 -6.06
C VAL A 47 -2.12 35.09 -7.54
N ALA A 48 -1.10 35.08 -8.41
CA ALA A 48 -1.30 35.17 -9.86
C ALA A 48 -2.18 34.04 -10.41
N PHE A 49 -1.99 32.81 -9.93
CA PHE A 49 -2.83 31.67 -10.31
C PHE A 49 -4.28 31.87 -9.87
N ASN A 50 -4.51 32.34 -8.63
CA ASN A 50 -5.85 32.63 -8.11
C ASN A 50 -6.55 33.76 -8.89
N GLU A 51 -5.79 34.67 -9.51
CA GLU A 51 -6.29 35.69 -10.45
C GLU A 51 -6.58 35.13 -11.87
N GLY A 52 -6.39 33.82 -12.10
CA GLY A 52 -6.67 33.13 -13.36
C GLY A 52 -5.48 33.01 -14.31
N LYS A 53 -4.26 33.36 -13.87
CA LYS A 53 -3.05 33.25 -14.71
C LYS A 53 -2.49 31.82 -14.65
N LEU A 54 -2.96 30.96 -15.56
CA LEU A 54 -2.52 29.55 -15.64
C LEU A 54 -1.01 29.36 -15.78
N GLN A 55 -0.29 30.31 -16.39
CA GLN A 55 1.17 30.25 -16.49
C GLN A 55 1.85 30.21 -15.12
N ALA A 56 1.25 30.80 -14.08
CA ALA A 56 1.82 30.74 -12.74
C ALA A 56 1.84 29.31 -12.18
N LEU A 57 0.90 28.46 -12.60
CA LEU A 57 0.89 27.03 -12.26
C LEU A 57 2.10 26.31 -12.86
N GLU A 58 2.36 26.53 -14.15
CA GLU A 58 3.49 25.95 -14.86
C GLU A 58 4.84 26.40 -14.27
N GLU A 59 4.94 27.65 -13.83
CA GLU A 59 6.14 28.17 -13.15
C GLU A 59 6.34 27.53 -11.77
N MET A 60 5.27 27.29 -11.00
CA MET A 60 5.35 26.52 -9.75
C MET A 60 5.77 25.07 -9.99
N ILE A 61 5.27 24.42 -11.05
CA ILE A 61 5.69 23.06 -11.47
C ILE A 61 7.18 23.04 -11.82
N ALA A 62 7.65 24.03 -12.58
CA ALA A 62 9.06 24.13 -12.95
C ALA A 62 9.97 24.28 -11.72
N ILE A 63 9.59 25.09 -10.74
CA ILE A 63 10.33 25.24 -9.47
C ILE A 63 10.34 23.93 -8.69
N TYR A 64 9.20 23.24 -8.60
CA TYR A 64 9.06 21.97 -7.90
C TYR A 64 9.95 20.86 -8.49
N ASN A 65 10.06 20.79 -9.82
CA ASN A 65 10.82 19.77 -10.55
C ASN A 65 12.32 20.08 -10.69
N ASP A 66 12.78 21.30 -10.39
CA ASP A 66 14.20 21.67 -10.53
C ASP A 66 15.04 21.11 -9.37
N THR A 67 15.79 20.04 -9.64
CA THR A 67 16.68 19.40 -8.65
C THR A 67 17.84 20.28 -8.18
N ASN A 68 18.08 21.44 -8.82
CA ASN A 68 19.09 22.39 -8.36
C ASN A 68 18.53 23.38 -7.33
N GLN A 69 17.21 23.42 -7.12
CA GLN A 69 16.60 24.27 -6.10
C GLN A 69 16.74 23.67 -4.70
N PRO A 70 16.84 24.51 -3.66
CA PRO A 70 16.81 24.03 -2.28
C PRO A 70 15.54 23.22 -1.98
N PHE A 71 15.66 22.21 -1.10
CA PHE A 71 14.53 21.37 -0.69
C PHE A 71 13.32 22.19 -0.26
N ASP A 72 13.53 23.20 0.60
CA ASP A 72 12.43 23.99 1.16
C ASP A 72 11.71 24.86 0.12
N VAL A 73 12.43 25.29 -0.92
CA VAL A 73 11.89 26.04 -2.06
C VAL A 73 10.99 25.16 -2.90
N ARG A 74 11.49 23.97 -3.27
CA ARG A 74 10.71 22.97 -4.00
C ARG A 74 9.48 22.57 -3.19
N MET A 75 9.63 22.43 -1.88
CA MET A 75 8.53 22.08 -0.99
C MET A 75 7.48 23.19 -0.87
N ALA A 76 7.90 24.46 -0.83
CA ALA A 76 6.97 25.58 -0.86
C ALA A 76 6.17 25.61 -2.17
N ALA A 77 6.81 25.33 -3.32
CA ALA A 77 6.12 25.24 -4.60
C ALA A 77 5.15 24.05 -4.62
N GLY A 78 5.57 22.87 -4.14
CA GLY A 78 4.71 21.69 -4.00
C GLY A 78 3.49 21.94 -3.11
N LYS A 79 3.65 22.64 -1.98
CA LYS A 79 2.53 23.06 -1.10
C LYS A 79 1.58 24.02 -1.81
N ALA A 80 2.09 24.98 -2.57
CA ALA A 80 1.27 25.87 -3.37
C ALA A 80 0.49 25.10 -4.44
N LEU A 81 1.13 24.17 -5.15
CA LEU A 81 0.51 23.27 -6.12
C LEU A 81 -0.60 22.43 -5.51
N ALA A 82 -0.37 21.76 -4.38
CA ALA A 82 -1.38 20.95 -3.70
C ALA A 82 -2.62 21.79 -3.28
N LYS A 83 -2.39 23.02 -2.81
CA LYS A 83 -3.49 23.96 -2.47
C LYS A 83 -4.35 24.35 -3.66
N THR A 84 -3.81 24.32 -4.89
CA THR A 84 -4.60 24.65 -6.09
C THR A 84 -5.69 23.62 -6.37
N GLN A 85 -5.52 22.37 -5.90
CA GLN A 85 -6.37 21.22 -6.26
C GLN A 85 -6.52 21.03 -7.79
N HIS A 86 -5.60 21.60 -8.58
CA HIS A 86 -5.69 21.60 -10.03
C HIS A 86 -5.22 20.26 -10.60
N PRO A 87 -5.91 19.68 -11.62
CA PRO A 87 -5.50 18.43 -12.26
C PRO A 87 -4.04 18.40 -12.76
N THR A 88 -3.52 19.51 -13.31
CA THR A 88 -2.11 19.61 -13.74
C THR A 88 -1.15 19.60 -12.55
N ALA A 89 -1.51 20.23 -11.43
CA ALA A 89 -0.70 20.17 -10.22
C ALA A 89 -0.60 18.74 -9.70
N LEU A 90 -1.74 18.03 -9.67
CA LEU A 90 -1.78 16.62 -9.30
C LEU A 90 -0.87 15.78 -10.19
N ASN A 91 -0.96 15.94 -11.52
CA ASN A 91 -0.11 15.19 -12.46
C ASN A 91 1.38 15.42 -12.19
N ALA A 92 1.80 16.67 -11.98
CA ALA A 92 3.20 17.00 -11.70
C ALA A 92 3.70 16.37 -10.38
N LEU A 93 2.88 16.37 -9.31
CA LEU A 93 3.21 15.70 -8.06
C LEU A 93 3.31 14.17 -8.25
N SER A 94 2.38 13.59 -9.01
CA SER A 94 2.34 12.16 -9.33
C SER A 94 3.55 11.68 -10.13
N GLU A 95 4.05 12.49 -11.08
CA GLU A 95 5.24 12.14 -11.88
C GLU A 95 6.48 11.97 -11.01
N ILE A 96 6.74 12.89 -10.07
CA ILE A 96 7.87 12.80 -9.14
C ILE A 96 7.81 11.55 -8.27
N VAL A 97 6.62 11.18 -7.82
CA VAL A 97 6.39 10.02 -6.96
C VAL A 97 6.49 8.72 -7.77
N GLY A 98 5.98 8.71 -9.00
CA GLY A 98 5.91 7.54 -9.86
C GLY A 98 7.25 7.11 -10.45
N ASP A 99 8.17 8.04 -10.71
CA ASP A 99 9.40 7.69 -11.44
C ASP A 99 10.35 6.76 -10.65
N ALA A 100 10.15 6.62 -9.33
CA ALA A 100 10.93 5.79 -8.39
C ALA A 100 12.46 5.93 -8.56
N SER A 101 12.90 6.96 -9.28
CA SER A 101 14.27 7.28 -9.69
C SER A 101 14.80 8.47 -8.89
N ALA A 102 13.93 9.11 -8.11
CA ALA A 102 14.32 10.08 -7.11
C ALA A 102 15.17 9.36 -6.04
N LEU A 103 16.48 9.45 -6.19
CA LEU A 103 17.48 9.13 -5.17
C LEU A 103 17.25 9.92 -3.86
N ASP A 104 16.36 10.91 -3.87
CA ASP A 104 15.89 11.67 -2.72
C ASP A 104 14.57 11.09 -2.18
N ILE A 105 14.69 10.04 -1.35
CA ILE A 105 13.56 9.40 -0.65
C ILE A 105 12.80 10.41 0.22
N SER A 106 13.50 11.39 0.81
CA SER A 106 12.89 12.42 1.66
C SER A 106 11.96 13.30 0.84
N PHE A 107 12.37 13.70 -0.36
CA PHE A 107 11.51 14.47 -1.27
C PHE A 107 10.32 13.65 -1.78
N MET A 108 10.51 12.36 -2.08
CA MET A 108 9.40 11.47 -2.45
C MET A 108 8.35 11.36 -1.34
N ILE A 109 8.77 11.16 -0.09
CA ILE A 109 7.84 11.10 1.06
C ILE A 109 7.04 12.40 1.16
N ALA A 110 7.71 13.54 1.11
CA ALA A 110 7.04 14.84 1.16
C ALA A 110 6.09 15.04 -0.04
N SER A 111 6.42 14.50 -1.22
CA SER A 111 5.55 14.52 -2.40
C SER A 111 4.29 13.65 -2.22
N ILE A 112 4.42 12.50 -1.56
CA ILE A 112 3.28 11.63 -1.18
C ILE A 112 2.37 12.37 -0.19
N GLU A 113 2.93 13.09 0.78
CA GLU A 113 2.17 13.93 1.71
C GLU A 113 1.39 15.03 0.97
N LEU A 114 1.98 15.63 -0.07
CA LEU A 114 1.29 16.61 -0.92
C LEU A 114 0.17 15.99 -1.77
N LEU A 115 0.35 14.77 -2.27
CA LEU A 115 -0.71 14.03 -2.96
C LEU A 115 -1.88 13.72 -2.03
N ALA A 116 -1.62 13.47 -0.74
CA ALA A 116 -2.67 13.18 0.25
C ALA A 116 -3.62 14.38 0.51
N GLU A 117 -3.22 15.60 0.12
CA GLU A 117 -4.10 16.78 0.18
C GLU A 117 -5.23 16.74 -0.88
N PHE A 118 -5.14 15.89 -1.90
CA PHE A 118 -6.17 15.68 -2.92
C PHE A 118 -7.18 14.62 -2.49
N LYS A 119 -7.87 14.86 -1.37
CA LYS A 119 -8.66 13.86 -0.62
C LYS A 119 -9.71 13.10 -1.44
N ASP A 120 -10.33 13.78 -2.40
CA ASP A 120 -11.45 13.25 -3.20
C ASP A 120 -11.03 12.89 -4.64
N ASP A 121 -9.73 12.98 -4.97
CA ASP A 121 -9.23 12.66 -6.31
C ASP A 121 -8.62 11.25 -6.36
N PRO A 122 -9.26 10.27 -7.02
CA PRO A 122 -8.76 8.89 -7.07
C PRO A 122 -7.39 8.78 -7.74
N ARG A 123 -7.01 9.75 -8.59
CA ARG A 123 -5.71 9.75 -9.26
C ARG A 123 -4.56 9.94 -8.27
N ALA A 124 -4.80 10.55 -7.11
CA ALA A 124 -3.80 10.65 -6.05
C ALA A 124 -3.53 9.26 -5.44
N ALA A 125 -4.58 8.47 -5.18
CA ALA A 125 -4.45 7.10 -4.72
C ALA A 125 -3.76 6.21 -5.77
N ASP A 126 -4.17 6.33 -7.05
CA ASP A 126 -3.54 5.59 -8.16
C ASP A 126 -2.04 5.89 -8.27
N ALA A 127 -1.65 7.17 -8.11
CA ALA A 127 -0.25 7.57 -8.12
C ALA A 127 0.54 6.94 -6.96
N MET A 128 -0.02 6.90 -5.76
CA MET A 128 0.61 6.25 -4.60
C MET A 128 0.76 4.73 -4.79
N VAL A 129 -0.26 4.07 -5.35
CA VAL A 129 -0.21 2.63 -5.68
C VAL A 129 0.88 2.36 -6.72
N ASN A 130 0.94 3.16 -7.78
CA ASN A 130 1.99 3.04 -8.81
C ASN A 130 3.39 3.27 -8.22
N ALA A 131 3.54 4.24 -7.31
CA ALA A 131 4.79 4.48 -6.59
C ALA A 131 5.23 3.25 -5.81
N MET A 132 4.30 2.64 -5.07
CA MET A 132 4.56 1.45 -4.27
C MET A 132 5.04 0.28 -5.15
N ASN A 133 4.35 0.03 -6.27
CA ASN A 133 4.74 -1.01 -7.24
C ASN A 133 6.15 -0.76 -7.80
N ASN A 134 6.46 0.47 -8.20
CA ASN A 134 7.76 0.82 -8.78
C ASN A 134 8.90 0.73 -7.74
N VAL A 135 8.64 1.13 -6.49
CA VAL A 135 9.59 0.97 -5.38
C VAL A 135 9.81 -0.50 -5.08
N GLU A 136 8.76 -1.32 -5.07
CA GLU A 136 8.86 -2.76 -4.82
C GLU A 136 9.68 -3.46 -5.92
N GLU A 137 9.43 -3.19 -7.19
CA GLU A 137 10.18 -3.77 -8.32
C GLU A 137 11.68 -3.46 -8.22
N LYS A 138 12.03 -2.19 -7.95
CA LYS A 138 13.43 -1.76 -7.82
C LYS A 138 14.09 -2.33 -6.57
N THR A 139 13.38 -2.34 -5.44
CA THR A 139 13.89 -2.88 -4.18
C THR A 139 14.09 -4.39 -4.27
N ASN A 140 13.17 -5.12 -4.90
CA ASN A 140 13.30 -6.55 -5.15
C ASN A 140 14.51 -6.84 -6.06
N SER A 141 14.68 -6.07 -7.13
CA SER A 141 15.85 -6.17 -8.01
C SER A 141 17.18 -5.96 -7.25
N LEU A 142 17.23 -4.96 -6.36
CA LEU A 142 18.37 -4.72 -5.48
C LEU A 142 18.60 -5.88 -4.50
N GLN A 143 17.55 -6.36 -3.85
CA GLN A 143 17.62 -7.49 -2.92
C GLN A 143 18.14 -8.76 -3.60
N MET A 144 17.65 -9.08 -4.80
CA MET A 144 18.14 -10.20 -5.60
C MET A 144 19.64 -10.06 -5.90
N ALA A 145 20.09 -8.87 -6.33
CA ALA A 145 21.50 -8.62 -6.60
C ALA A 145 22.36 -8.77 -5.34
N LEU A 146 21.89 -8.29 -4.17
CA LEU A 146 22.58 -8.45 -2.89
C LEU A 146 22.72 -9.91 -2.51
N VAL A 147 21.63 -10.68 -2.53
CA VAL A 147 21.63 -12.12 -2.18
C VAL A 147 22.57 -12.90 -3.12
N GLN A 148 22.44 -12.69 -4.43
CA GLN A 148 23.26 -13.39 -5.43
C GLN A 148 24.75 -13.11 -5.27
N ASN A 149 25.13 -11.86 -4.98
CA ASN A 149 26.53 -11.50 -4.81
C ASN A 149 27.07 -11.85 -3.43
N LEU A 150 26.28 -11.80 -2.36
CA LEU A 150 26.67 -12.32 -1.05
C LEU A 150 27.03 -13.80 -1.12
N ASN A 151 26.34 -14.60 -1.93
CA ASN A 151 26.68 -16.01 -2.17
C ASN A 151 28.08 -16.21 -2.80
N ARG A 152 28.62 -15.17 -3.46
CA ARG A 152 29.96 -15.20 -4.07
C ARG A 152 31.06 -14.73 -3.12
N VAL A 153 30.70 -14.03 -2.04
CA VAL A 153 31.66 -13.56 -1.03
C VAL A 153 31.97 -14.70 -0.06
N ARG A 154 33.16 -15.30 -0.18
CA ARG A 154 33.63 -16.35 0.73
C ARG A 154 34.06 -15.74 2.06
N THR A 155 33.12 -15.56 2.99
CA THR A 155 33.42 -15.19 4.38
C THR A 155 33.18 -16.37 5.31
N LYS A 156 33.84 -16.39 6.48
CA LYS A 156 33.57 -17.41 7.51
C LYS A 156 32.13 -17.33 8.04
N ASP A 157 31.51 -16.16 7.91
CA ASP A 157 30.20 -15.82 8.48
C ASP A 157 29.12 -15.64 7.41
N GLN A 158 29.31 -16.22 6.21
CA GLN A 158 28.38 -16.06 5.08
C GLN A 158 26.95 -16.54 5.40
N VAL A 159 26.83 -17.61 6.20
CA VAL A 159 25.54 -18.11 6.69
C VAL A 159 24.86 -17.06 7.58
N LEU A 160 25.59 -16.42 8.50
CA LEU A 160 25.06 -15.38 9.37
C LEU A 160 24.58 -14.17 8.57
N ALA A 161 25.37 -13.71 7.60
CA ALA A 161 24.99 -12.60 6.73
C ALA A 161 23.72 -12.88 5.91
N LEU A 162 23.53 -14.12 5.45
CA LEU A 162 22.32 -14.54 4.74
C LEU A 162 21.10 -14.65 5.68
N LEU A 163 21.30 -15.15 6.90
CA LEU A 163 20.25 -15.19 7.93
C LEU A 163 19.80 -13.77 8.33
N ASP A 164 20.74 -12.85 8.50
CA ASP A 164 20.44 -11.44 8.80
C ASP A 164 19.62 -10.81 7.68
N LEU A 165 20.03 -11.01 6.42
CA LEU A 165 19.31 -10.48 5.27
C LEU A 165 17.90 -11.07 5.15
N TYR A 166 17.76 -12.38 5.40
CA TYR A 166 16.46 -13.05 5.46
C TYR A 166 15.56 -12.42 6.53
N GLN A 167 16.08 -12.21 7.75
CA GLN A 167 15.33 -11.63 8.85
C GLN A 167 14.89 -10.18 8.56
N VAL A 168 15.77 -9.38 7.96
CA VAL A 168 15.46 -8.00 7.54
C VAL A 168 14.31 -8.00 6.52
N SER A 169 14.41 -8.83 5.49
CA SER A 169 13.37 -8.94 4.46
C SER A 169 12.03 -9.37 5.05
N LYS A 170 12.03 -10.46 5.84
CA LYS A 170 10.80 -10.97 6.47
C LYS A 170 10.16 -9.96 7.43
N ASN A 171 10.96 -9.25 8.22
CA ASN A 171 10.46 -8.22 9.12
C ASN A 171 9.84 -7.04 8.38
N ASN A 172 10.46 -6.60 7.28
CA ASN A 172 9.92 -5.50 6.47
C ASN A 172 8.59 -5.89 5.82
N PHE A 173 8.51 -7.10 5.24
CA PHE A 173 7.25 -7.62 4.70
C PHE A 173 6.14 -7.63 5.75
N ASN A 174 6.40 -8.20 6.94
CA ASN A 174 5.41 -8.25 8.01
C ASN A 174 5.00 -6.85 8.50
N ARG A 175 5.90 -5.87 8.52
CA ARG A 175 5.58 -4.47 8.91
C ARG A 175 4.63 -3.83 7.90
N THR A 176 4.89 -3.99 6.60
CA THR A 176 4.04 -3.47 5.53
C THR A 176 2.66 -4.11 5.57
N GLU A 177 2.61 -5.44 5.67
CA GLU A 177 1.35 -6.19 5.72
C GLU A 177 0.50 -5.84 6.95
N LYS A 178 1.15 -5.65 8.11
CA LYS A 178 0.47 -5.16 9.32
C LYS A 178 -0.15 -3.78 9.10
N LEU A 179 0.62 -2.83 8.54
CA LEU A 179 0.15 -1.47 8.30
C LEU A 179 -1.03 -1.45 7.30
N LEU A 180 -0.95 -2.25 6.22
CA LEU A 180 -2.06 -2.40 5.27
C LEU A 180 -3.31 -2.93 5.97
N THR A 181 -3.17 -3.98 6.78
CA THR A 181 -4.28 -4.58 7.54
C THR A 181 -4.93 -3.55 8.48
N GLU A 182 -4.12 -2.77 9.20
CA GLU A 182 -4.61 -1.73 10.11
C GLU A 182 -5.26 -0.57 9.36
N THR A 183 -4.73 -0.20 8.20
CA THR A 183 -5.27 0.88 7.35
C THR A 183 -6.61 0.48 6.74
N LEU A 184 -6.74 -0.76 6.25
CA LEU A 184 -8.02 -1.34 5.80
C LEU A 184 -9.05 -1.28 6.93
N GLY A 185 -8.68 -1.68 8.15
CA GLY A 185 -9.56 -1.60 9.30
C GLY A 185 -10.00 -0.17 9.66
N ALA A 186 -9.11 0.81 9.48
CA ALA A 186 -9.40 2.21 9.77
C ALA A 186 -10.40 2.86 8.78
N LEU A 187 -10.57 2.30 7.57
CA LEU A 187 -11.60 2.76 6.62
C LEU A 187 -13.01 2.60 7.20
N GLY A 188 -13.23 1.58 8.04
CA GLY A 188 -14.48 1.35 8.75
C GLY A 188 -15.67 0.97 7.85
N THR A 189 -15.45 0.73 6.56
CA THR A 189 -16.50 0.37 5.60
C THR A 189 -16.71 -1.16 5.56
N ASP A 190 -17.77 -1.62 4.91
CA ASP A 190 -18.08 -3.06 4.84
C ASP A 190 -17.28 -3.77 3.73
N GLU A 191 -16.81 -3.02 2.72
CA GLU A 191 -16.02 -3.53 1.61
C GLU A 191 -14.67 -4.14 2.04
N VAL A 192 -14.18 -3.82 3.25
CA VAL A 192 -12.93 -4.39 3.77
C VAL A 192 -13.11 -5.76 4.43
N VAL A 193 -14.35 -6.20 4.70
CA VAL A 193 -14.63 -7.48 5.37
C VAL A 193 -14.04 -8.68 4.60
N PRO A 194 -14.22 -8.81 3.26
CA PRO A 194 -13.67 -9.96 2.54
C PRO A 194 -12.15 -10.08 2.62
N ILE A 195 -11.43 -8.95 2.46
CA ILE A 195 -9.96 -8.96 2.50
C ILE A 195 -9.42 -9.21 3.91
N LEU A 196 -10.03 -8.63 4.95
CA LEU A 196 -9.64 -8.91 6.34
C LEU A 196 -9.91 -10.37 6.72
N THR A 197 -11.00 -10.96 6.20
CA THR A 197 -11.30 -12.39 6.38
C THR A 197 -10.24 -13.25 5.71
N GLN A 198 -9.88 -12.91 4.46
CA GLN A 198 -8.78 -13.58 3.74
C GLN A 198 -7.44 -13.50 4.50
N ILE A 199 -7.08 -12.32 5.03
CA ILE A 199 -5.87 -12.12 5.82
C ILE A 199 -5.90 -12.99 7.08
N SER A 200 -7.04 -13.07 7.77
CA SER A 200 -7.15 -13.83 9.02
C SER A 200 -6.99 -15.35 8.85
N ARG A 201 -7.32 -15.90 7.67
CA ARG A 201 -7.23 -17.34 7.38
C ARG A 201 -5.93 -17.78 6.71
N ASP A 202 -5.20 -16.87 6.06
CA ASP A 202 -4.04 -17.25 5.27
C ASP A 202 -2.88 -17.75 6.18
N PRO A 203 -2.48 -19.03 6.10
CA PRO A 203 -1.43 -19.58 6.95
C PRO A 203 -0.04 -19.00 6.67
N ASN A 204 0.15 -18.32 5.53
CA ASN A 204 1.40 -17.65 5.18
C ASN A 204 1.55 -16.28 5.84
N VAL A 205 0.44 -15.71 6.32
CA VAL A 205 0.40 -14.44 7.03
C VAL A 205 0.85 -14.66 8.48
N ASN A 206 1.62 -13.71 9.01
CA ASN A 206 2.07 -13.79 10.39
C ASN A 206 0.87 -13.85 11.37
N LEU A 207 0.91 -14.77 12.34
CA LEU A 207 -0.17 -14.98 13.32
C LEU A 207 -0.62 -13.68 14.01
N GLY A 208 0.31 -12.78 14.35
CA GLY A 208 -0.05 -11.49 14.95
C GLY A 208 -0.87 -10.59 14.04
N ILE A 209 -0.64 -10.65 12.71
CA ILE A 209 -1.41 -9.90 11.71
C ILE A 209 -2.78 -10.55 11.49
N ARG A 210 -2.82 -11.89 11.44
CA ARG A 210 -4.08 -12.65 11.36
C ARG A 210 -5.00 -12.31 12.52
N ASN A 211 -4.46 -12.34 13.74
CA ASN A 211 -5.19 -11.93 14.95
C ASN A 211 -5.61 -10.46 14.89
N ARG A 212 -4.76 -9.58 14.37
CA ARG A 212 -5.12 -8.17 14.19
C ARG A 212 -6.29 -7.97 13.23
N ALA A 213 -6.33 -8.71 12.12
CA ALA A 213 -7.46 -8.68 11.19
C ALA A 213 -8.77 -9.12 11.86
N LEU A 214 -8.71 -10.18 12.68
CA LEU A 214 -9.86 -10.63 13.46
C LEU A 214 -10.31 -9.60 14.50
N GLU A 215 -9.38 -8.98 15.22
CA GLU A 215 -9.70 -7.89 16.17
C GLU A 215 -10.42 -6.73 15.49
N ILE A 216 -10.03 -6.41 14.25
CA ILE A 216 -10.68 -5.38 13.45
C ILE A 216 -12.10 -5.84 13.07
N LEU A 217 -12.25 -7.06 12.54
CA LEU A 217 -13.55 -7.63 12.19
C LEU A 217 -14.50 -7.69 13.40
N GLY A 218 -14.00 -8.10 14.56
CA GLY A 218 -14.81 -8.22 15.79
C GLY A 218 -15.23 -6.89 16.41
N LYS A 219 -14.69 -5.76 15.95
CA LYS A 219 -15.20 -4.42 16.30
C LYS A 219 -16.31 -3.94 15.36
N LYS A 220 -16.51 -4.60 14.21
CA LYS A 220 -17.63 -4.30 13.30
C LYS A 220 -18.92 -4.89 13.86
N ASP A 221 -20.04 -4.46 13.28
CA ASP A 221 -21.35 -5.05 13.60
C ASP A 221 -21.27 -6.57 13.35
N PRO A 222 -21.50 -7.41 14.38
CA PRO A 222 -21.42 -8.86 14.23
C PRO A 222 -22.28 -9.42 13.11
N THR A 223 -23.39 -8.75 12.77
CA THR A 223 -24.27 -9.18 11.66
C THR A 223 -23.66 -9.00 10.28
N GLN A 224 -22.70 -8.08 10.13
CA GLN A 224 -21.99 -7.84 8.87
C GLN A 224 -20.83 -8.81 8.65
N VAL A 225 -20.38 -9.49 9.72
CA VAL A 225 -19.20 -10.36 9.73
C VAL A 225 -19.54 -11.82 10.05
N ALA A 226 -20.82 -12.13 10.21
CA ALA A 226 -21.29 -13.45 10.60
C ALA A 226 -20.95 -14.54 9.57
N ASP A 227 -21.15 -14.27 8.27
CA ASP A 227 -20.77 -15.20 7.21
C ASP A 227 -19.25 -15.44 7.18
N ALA A 228 -18.45 -14.37 7.34
CA ALA A 228 -16.99 -14.48 7.42
C ALA A 228 -16.53 -15.32 8.61
N PHE A 229 -17.13 -15.13 9.79
CA PHE A 229 -16.83 -15.97 10.96
C PHE A 229 -17.35 -17.40 10.80
N ALA A 230 -18.50 -17.61 10.17
CA ALA A 230 -19.00 -18.94 9.84
C ALA A 230 -18.06 -19.68 8.89
N GLU A 231 -17.46 -19.00 7.92
CA GLU A 231 -16.41 -19.56 7.06
C GLU A 231 -15.17 -19.98 7.88
N LEU A 232 -14.66 -19.09 8.74
CA LEU A 232 -13.49 -19.38 9.60
C LEU A 232 -13.73 -20.58 10.54
N LEU A 233 -14.96 -20.74 11.01
CA LEU A 233 -15.35 -21.85 11.89
C LEU A 233 -15.47 -23.20 11.15
N ASN A 234 -15.84 -23.17 9.86
CA ASN A 234 -15.97 -24.38 9.04
C ASN A 234 -14.65 -24.78 8.35
N ASP A 235 -13.65 -23.90 8.32
CA ASP A 235 -12.36 -24.18 7.69
C ASP A 235 -11.47 -25.04 8.63
N PRO A 236 -11.13 -26.29 8.24
CA PRO A 236 -10.31 -27.17 9.07
C PRO A 236 -8.89 -26.65 9.28
N GLU A 237 -8.34 -25.90 8.32
CA GLU A 237 -6.98 -25.35 8.35
C GLU A 237 -6.87 -24.08 9.22
N THR A 238 -8.01 -23.50 9.60
CA THR A 238 -8.01 -22.38 10.53
C THR A 238 -7.50 -22.84 11.89
N ASN A 239 -6.48 -22.17 12.43
CA ASN A 239 -5.88 -22.55 13.71
C ASN A 239 -6.82 -22.26 14.90
N PHE A 240 -6.55 -22.93 16.01
CA PHE A 240 -7.38 -22.89 17.22
C PHE A 240 -7.61 -21.47 17.75
N GLU A 241 -6.57 -20.63 17.79
CA GLU A 241 -6.68 -19.26 18.31
C GLU A 241 -7.66 -18.40 17.49
N VAL A 242 -7.67 -18.58 16.16
CA VAL A 242 -8.59 -17.86 15.26
C VAL A 242 -10.02 -18.36 15.44
N ARG A 243 -10.22 -19.67 15.57
CA ARG A 243 -11.54 -20.26 15.86
C ARG A 243 -12.08 -19.78 17.21
N GLU A 244 -11.27 -19.80 18.26
CA GLU A 244 -11.65 -19.32 19.59
C GLU A 244 -12.07 -17.85 19.56
N PHE A 245 -11.31 -17.00 18.85
CA PHE A 245 -11.64 -15.59 18.70
C PHE A 245 -12.99 -15.40 17.98
N ALA A 246 -13.24 -16.13 16.89
CA ALA A 246 -14.50 -16.09 16.15
C ALA A 246 -15.68 -16.48 17.05
N LEU A 247 -15.55 -17.56 17.83
CA LEU A 247 -16.58 -18.03 18.77
C LEU A 247 -16.91 -16.95 19.82
N ASN A 248 -15.88 -16.32 20.41
CA ASN A 248 -16.06 -15.32 21.45
C ASN A 248 -16.73 -14.04 20.92
N THR A 249 -16.34 -13.61 19.71
CA THR A 249 -16.89 -12.43 19.04
C THR A 249 -18.36 -12.60 18.68
N MET A 250 -18.74 -13.81 18.26
CA MET A 250 -20.08 -14.11 17.75
C MET A 250 -21.07 -14.59 18.83
N LYS A 251 -20.69 -14.46 20.10
CA LYS A 251 -21.53 -14.88 21.22
C LYS A 251 -22.85 -14.11 21.26
N GLY A 252 -23.96 -14.84 21.12
CA GLY A 252 -25.31 -14.27 21.21
C GLY A 252 -25.89 -13.78 19.88
N ILE A 253 -25.15 -13.93 18.77
CA ILE A 253 -25.65 -13.67 17.43
C ILE A 253 -26.54 -14.82 16.96
N LYS A 254 -27.72 -14.49 16.44
CA LYS A 254 -28.78 -15.45 16.07
C LYS A 254 -28.94 -15.51 14.56
N GLU A 255 -27.87 -15.87 13.87
CA GLU A 255 -27.86 -16.07 12.43
C GLU A 255 -27.77 -17.55 12.09
N GLU A 256 -28.57 -17.98 11.11
CA GLU A 256 -28.73 -19.39 10.75
C GLU A 256 -27.40 -20.00 10.29
N ASN A 257 -26.67 -19.31 9.41
CA ASN A 257 -25.38 -19.75 8.89
C ASN A 257 -24.34 -19.92 10.01
N LEU A 258 -24.31 -18.99 10.97
CA LEU A 258 -23.44 -19.08 12.14
C LEU A 258 -23.81 -20.26 13.04
N ILE A 259 -25.11 -20.48 13.30
CA ILE A 259 -25.56 -21.62 14.11
C ILE A 259 -25.16 -22.94 13.46
N LEU A 260 -25.30 -23.06 12.14
CA LEU A 260 -24.87 -24.24 11.38
C LEU A 260 -23.34 -24.42 11.44
N ALA A 261 -22.57 -23.34 11.30
CA ALA A 261 -21.12 -23.38 11.45
C ALA A 261 -20.71 -23.84 12.85
N LEU A 262 -21.31 -23.30 13.91
CA LEU A 262 -21.07 -23.70 15.30
C LEU A 262 -21.35 -25.20 15.53
N LEU A 263 -22.46 -25.72 14.97
CA LEU A 263 -22.80 -27.14 15.04
C LEU A 263 -21.78 -28.02 14.30
N ASN A 264 -21.32 -27.57 13.14
CA ASN A 264 -20.29 -28.27 12.36
C ASN A 264 -18.96 -28.25 13.10
N THR A 265 -18.49 -27.10 13.58
CA THR A 265 -17.24 -26.99 14.35
C THR A 265 -17.26 -27.90 15.58
N TYR A 266 -18.38 -27.95 16.30
CA TYR A 266 -18.54 -28.85 17.45
C TYR A 266 -18.45 -30.34 17.03
N ARG A 267 -19.11 -30.74 15.94
CA ARG A 267 -19.03 -32.11 15.40
C ARG A 267 -17.63 -32.46 14.94
N SER A 268 -16.99 -31.61 14.15
CA SER A 268 -15.63 -31.81 13.66
C SER A 268 -14.64 -31.92 14.80
N GLY A 269 -14.73 -31.08 15.83
CA GLY A 269 -13.87 -31.17 17.01
C GLY A 269 -14.04 -32.49 17.78
N LYS A 270 -15.27 -33.00 17.86
CA LYS A 270 -15.55 -34.32 18.45
C LYS A 270 -14.98 -35.46 17.60
N ASP A 271 -15.14 -35.40 16.29
CA ASP A 271 -14.59 -36.40 15.36
C ASP A 271 -13.06 -36.39 15.38
N GLU A 272 -12.41 -35.22 15.38
CA GLU A 272 -10.96 -35.07 15.55
C GLU A 272 -10.48 -35.64 16.88
N TYR A 273 -11.17 -35.33 17.98
CA TYR A 273 -10.86 -35.88 19.29
C TYR A 273 -10.91 -37.42 19.28
N TYR A 274 -11.97 -38.02 18.71
CA TYR A 274 -12.07 -39.48 18.63
C TYR A 274 -11.04 -40.09 17.69
N ASN A 275 -10.75 -39.47 16.55
CA ASN A 275 -9.72 -39.93 15.63
C ASN A 275 -8.35 -39.92 16.32
N MET A 276 -7.99 -38.82 17.00
CA MET A 276 -6.74 -38.73 17.74
C MET A 276 -6.69 -39.74 18.90
N LEU A 277 -7.79 -39.92 19.64
CA LEU A 277 -7.90 -40.92 20.69
C LEU A 277 -7.73 -42.34 20.13
N ASN A 278 -8.37 -42.66 19.00
CA ASN A 278 -8.24 -43.95 18.33
C ASN A 278 -6.82 -44.18 17.83
N THR A 279 -6.21 -43.20 17.16
CA THR A 279 -4.79 -43.29 16.74
C THR A 279 -3.86 -43.45 17.93
N LEU A 280 -4.11 -42.75 19.05
CA LEU A 280 -3.36 -42.93 20.28
C LEU A 280 -3.56 -44.33 20.86
N LEU A 281 -4.79 -44.84 20.90
CA LEU A 281 -5.12 -46.20 21.35
C LEU A 281 -4.49 -47.28 20.47
N GLU A 282 -4.45 -47.08 19.15
CA GLU A 282 -3.81 -47.97 18.18
C GLU A 282 -2.29 -47.96 18.39
N ALA A 283 -1.68 -46.78 18.42
CA ALA A 283 -0.25 -46.61 18.68
C ALA A 283 0.17 -47.21 20.02
N LEU A 284 -0.69 -47.12 21.05
CA LEU A 284 -0.44 -47.68 22.38
C LEU A 284 -0.86 -49.15 22.52
N GLY A 285 -1.70 -49.67 21.61
CA GLY A 285 -2.01 -51.09 21.50
C GLY A 285 -0.79 -51.92 21.11
N GLU A 286 0.17 -51.31 20.43
CA GLU A 286 1.50 -51.87 20.16
C GLU A 286 2.47 -51.80 21.37
N PHE A 287 2.10 -51.14 22.46
CA PHE A 287 2.85 -51.11 23.71
C PHE A 287 2.27 -52.09 24.75
N ASP A 288 3.12 -52.95 25.31
CA ASP A 288 2.73 -53.96 26.31
C ASP A 288 2.89 -53.49 27.77
N ASP A 289 3.13 -52.19 28.00
CA ASP A 289 3.28 -51.63 29.34
C ASP A 289 1.92 -51.48 30.07
N PRO A 290 1.72 -52.18 31.22
CA PRO A 290 0.47 -52.14 31.98
C PRO A 290 0.12 -50.77 32.58
N ALA A 291 1.11 -49.92 32.86
CA ALA A 291 0.88 -48.59 33.42
C ALA A 291 0.32 -47.63 32.36
N ILE A 292 0.86 -47.72 31.14
CA ILE A 292 0.39 -46.95 29.98
C ILE A 292 -1.06 -47.35 29.63
N ARG A 293 -1.37 -48.64 29.61
CA ARG A 293 -2.75 -49.13 29.38
C ARG A 293 -3.75 -48.61 30.40
N ARG A 294 -3.35 -48.45 31.66
CA ARG A 294 -4.23 -47.91 32.71
C ARG A 294 -4.53 -46.43 32.51
N ALA A 295 -3.49 -45.63 32.26
CA ALA A 295 -3.64 -44.18 32.04
C ALA A 295 -4.52 -43.86 30.83
N VAL A 296 -4.36 -44.60 29.73
CA VAL A 296 -5.16 -44.42 28.51
C VAL A 296 -6.62 -44.79 28.74
N LYS A 297 -6.89 -45.86 29.49
CA LYS A 297 -8.24 -46.27 29.85
C LYS A 297 -8.92 -45.22 30.75
N GLU A 298 -8.18 -44.59 31.65
CA GLU A 298 -8.71 -43.48 32.47
C GLU A 298 -9.10 -42.29 31.59
N VAL A 299 -8.26 -41.89 30.62
CA VAL A 299 -8.59 -40.79 29.69
C VAL A 299 -9.82 -41.13 28.83
N ALA A 300 -9.89 -42.35 28.29
CA ALA A 300 -11.00 -42.79 27.44
C ALA A 300 -12.34 -42.96 28.19
N MET A 301 -12.30 -43.21 29.51
CA MET A 301 -13.49 -43.40 30.37
C MET A 301 -13.84 -42.15 31.20
N ASN A 302 -13.09 -41.06 31.07
CA ASN A 302 -13.34 -39.84 31.81
C ASN A 302 -14.45 -39.02 31.13
N ASN A 303 -15.60 -38.93 31.83
CA ASN A 303 -16.80 -38.22 31.38
C ASN A 303 -16.67 -36.67 31.45
N GLU A 304 -15.56 -36.14 31.96
CA GLU A 304 -15.26 -34.70 31.97
C GLU A 304 -14.67 -34.21 30.63
N TYR A 305 -14.19 -35.13 29.78
CA TYR A 305 -13.83 -34.79 28.39
C TYR A 305 -15.09 -34.73 27.52
N PRO A 306 -15.14 -33.84 26.51
CA PRO A 306 -16.36 -33.59 25.76
C PRO A 306 -16.91 -34.86 25.12
N LEU A 307 -18.15 -35.20 25.49
CA LEU A 307 -19.04 -36.05 24.68
C LEU A 307 -19.48 -35.29 23.44
#